data_AF-A0A022PW41-F1
#
_entry.id   AF-A0A022PW41-F1
#
_cell.length_a   1.000
_cell.length_b   1.000
_cell.length_c   1.000
_cell.angle_alpha   90.00
_cell.angle_beta   90.00
_cell.angle_gamma   90.00
#
_symmetry.space_group_name_H-M   'P 1'
#
loop_
_entity.id
_entity.type
_entity.pdbx_description
1 polymer ?
#
loop_
_entity_poly.entity_id
_entity_poly.type
_entity_poly.pdbx_seq_one_letter_code
_entity_poly.pdbx_strand_id
1 'polypeptide(L)'
;MSSSAVQPPLSSDSDSDTSSPSSSSTHHRHADLSSSIFQSYLSHSSYPHNDRNQDLIKIQSFLTSSRSGALSCLICLERIKPTDPTWSCSSSCFALFHLLCIQSWANQSINLAASRASLRAAVVPDENSLVWPCPKCRVEYRKTQTPKNYFCFCGKVQDPPRDPWVLPHSCGEICGRSLKYDCGHFCLLLCHPGPCPACPKLVRNKCFCRKSEDVKRCGFKNFSCNGVCKKLLECGVHRCGEICHDGSCLPCKEKGTYKCQCGKVETTRECCERDFRCDNACNRMLGCGRHVCERGCHEGDCGDCPLQGKMTCPCGKRAYEGMACDVAVPLCGATCEKMLSCRFHRCSERCHRGPCIQTCRNVVTKSCRCGSLKKQVPCYQELTCERKCQKVRDCGRHACKRRCCDGDCPPCS
;
A
#
# COMPACT_ATOMS: atom_id res chain seq x y z
N MET A 1 44.47 90.05 -28.26
CA MET A 1 45.70 89.64 -28.94
C MET A 1 46.56 88.87 -27.94
N SER A 2 46.68 87.56 -28.08
CA SER A 2 47.77 86.75 -27.51
C SER A 2 47.60 85.32 -28.01
N SER A 3 48.38 85.01 -29.04
CA SER A 3 48.76 83.65 -29.40
C SER A 3 49.83 83.16 -28.42
N SER A 4 49.83 81.86 -28.09
CA SER A 4 50.99 80.99 -27.79
C SER A 4 50.41 79.63 -27.37
N ALA A 5 50.46 78.56 -28.19
CA ALA A 5 51.61 77.72 -28.51
C ALA A 5 52.29 77.13 -27.26
N VAL A 6 52.23 75.80 -27.11
CA VAL A 6 53.37 74.86 -26.92
C VAL A 6 52.83 73.40 -26.85
N GLN A 7 53.43 72.53 -27.68
CA GLN A 7 53.44 71.05 -27.71
C GLN A 7 54.76 70.55 -27.06
N PRO A 8 55.07 69.23 -26.91
CA PRO A 8 54.31 67.98 -26.66
C PRO A 8 55.01 67.19 -25.47
N PRO A 9 55.05 65.82 -25.28
CA PRO A 9 55.22 64.70 -26.23
C PRO A 9 54.31 63.46 -26.03
N LEU A 10 54.48 62.52 -26.96
CA LEU A 10 53.84 61.22 -27.19
C LEU A 10 54.00 60.19 -26.05
N SER A 11 53.00 59.29 -25.92
CA SER A 11 53.03 57.81 -26.06
C SER A 11 51.71 57.22 -25.51
N SER A 12 50.81 56.63 -26.32
CA SER A 12 50.73 55.18 -26.70
C SER A 12 50.78 54.28 -25.46
N ASP A 13 49.86 53.37 -25.18
CA ASP A 13 48.54 52.94 -25.66
C ASP A 13 47.91 52.24 -24.44
N SER A 14 46.58 52.21 -24.31
CA SER A 14 45.85 51.06 -23.75
C SER A 14 44.35 51.37 -23.69
N ASP A 15 43.61 50.47 -24.32
CA ASP A 15 42.16 50.42 -24.47
C ASP A 15 41.39 50.44 -23.15
N SER A 16 40.23 51.13 -23.16
CA SER A 16 39.04 50.77 -22.38
C SER A 16 37.80 51.53 -22.88
N ASP A 17 36.98 50.81 -23.64
CA ASP A 17 35.52 50.85 -23.76
C ASP A 17 34.76 52.08 -23.25
N THR A 18 34.15 52.85 -24.16
CA THR A 18 32.79 53.39 -23.98
C THR A 18 32.20 53.86 -25.32
N SER A 19 31.28 53.12 -25.95
CA SER A 19 30.23 53.72 -26.81
C SER A 19 29.06 52.76 -27.04
N SER A 20 27.86 53.24 -26.76
CA SER A 20 26.55 52.66 -27.09
C SER A 20 26.41 52.28 -28.58
N PRO A 21 25.35 51.53 -28.98
CA PRO A 21 24.28 52.27 -29.64
C PRO A 21 22.85 51.74 -29.43
N SER A 22 21.95 52.69 -29.58
CA SER A 22 20.53 52.54 -29.87
C SER A 22 20.25 51.89 -31.24
N SER A 23 18.99 51.47 -31.38
CA SER A 23 18.22 51.21 -32.62
C SER A 23 18.20 49.79 -33.21
N SER A 24 17.15 49.08 -32.78
CA SER A 24 16.13 48.42 -33.62
C SER A 24 16.56 47.48 -34.75
N SER A 25 16.41 46.18 -34.49
CA SER A 25 16.04 45.19 -35.51
C SER A 25 15.12 44.12 -34.90
N THR A 26 13.82 44.30 -35.14
CA THR A 26 12.71 43.33 -35.20
C THR A 26 13.03 41.85 -34.88
N HIS A 27 12.70 41.41 -33.66
CA HIS A 27 12.65 39.98 -33.27
C HIS A 27 11.24 39.46 -32.92
N HIS A 28 10.17 40.14 -33.36
CA HIS A 28 8.81 39.87 -32.88
C HIS A 28 7.99 38.78 -33.60
N ARG A 29 8.54 37.96 -34.51
CA ARG A 29 7.70 37.05 -35.33
C ARG A 29 7.59 35.58 -34.88
N HIS A 30 8.29 35.13 -33.84
CA HIS A 30 8.32 33.69 -33.49
C HIS A 30 7.81 33.31 -32.09
N ALA A 31 7.47 34.27 -31.24
CA ALA A 31 6.84 34.00 -29.95
C ALA A 31 5.31 33.76 -30.04
N ASP A 32 4.65 34.23 -31.09
CA ASP A 32 3.18 34.23 -31.23
C ASP A 32 2.55 32.89 -31.67
N LEU A 33 3.33 31.98 -32.26
CA LEU A 33 2.76 30.69 -32.71
C LEU A 33 2.59 29.71 -31.55
N SER A 34 3.46 29.74 -30.55
CA SER A 34 3.34 28.86 -29.38
C SER A 34 2.16 29.29 -28.49
N SER A 35 1.94 30.59 -28.30
CA SER A 35 0.77 31.11 -27.59
C SER A 35 -0.54 30.70 -28.27
N SER A 36 -0.60 30.76 -29.61
CA SER A 36 -1.76 30.28 -30.38
C SER A 36 -2.00 28.76 -30.24
N ILE A 37 -0.95 27.93 -30.24
CA ILE A 37 -1.05 26.47 -30.09
C ILE A 37 -1.53 26.08 -28.68
N PHE A 38 -1.12 26.83 -27.65
CA PHE A 38 -1.51 26.60 -26.25
C PHE A 38 -2.71 27.45 -25.81
N GLN A 39 -3.34 28.22 -26.70
CA GLN A 39 -4.41 29.17 -26.36
C GLN A 39 -5.61 28.51 -25.65
N SER A 40 -5.99 27.31 -26.08
CA SER A 40 -7.05 26.50 -25.46
C SER A 40 -6.70 26.04 -24.04
N TYR A 41 -5.41 25.98 -23.70
CA TYR A 41 -4.91 25.62 -22.38
C TYR A 41 -4.67 26.85 -21.48
N LEU A 42 -4.42 28.02 -22.05
CA LEU A 42 -4.08 29.26 -21.34
C LEU A 42 -5.30 30.14 -21.05
N SER A 43 -6.32 30.14 -21.92
CA SER A 43 -7.49 31.04 -21.87
C SER A 43 -8.39 30.95 -20.64
N HIS A 44 -8.28 29.91 -19.81
CA HIS A 44 -9.23 29.65 -18.70
C HIS A 44 -8.55 29.45 -17.34
N SER A 45 -7.35 29.98 -17.14
CA SER A 45 -6.65 29.95 -15.84
C SER A 45 -7.17 31.06 -14.90
N SER A 46 -8.43 31.00 -14.49
CA SER A 46 -8.98 31.89 -13.45
C SER A 46 -8.79 31.36 -12.02
N TYR A 47 -8.09 30.23 -11.84
CA TYR A 47 -7.80 29.65 -10.51
C TYR A 47 -6.31 29.29 -10.35
N PRO A 48 -5.65 29.76 -9.28
CA PRO A 48 -4.24 29.52 -9.04
C PRO A 48 -4.04 28.10 -8.47
N HIS A 49 -3.85 27.11 -9.34
CA HIS A 49 -3.24 25.85 -8.94
C HIS A 49 -1.89 25.70 -9.64
N ASN A 50 -0.85 26.00 -8.88
CA ASN A 50 0.55 26.20 -9.28
C ASN A 50 1.16 25.01 -10.07
N ASP A 51 0.71 23.77 -9.82
CA ASP A 51 1.26 22.56 -10.44
C ASP A 51 0.83 22.37 -11.92
N ARG A 52 -0.31 22.97 -12.31
CA ARG A 52 -0.96 22.73 -13.61
C ARG A 52 -0.33 23.54 -14.75
N ASN A 53 0.31 24.64 -14.39
CA ASN A 53 1.14 25.41 -15.31
C ASN A 53 2.50 24.73 -15.51
N GLN A 54 2.98 23.92 -14.56
CA GLN A 54 4.31 23.33 -14.64
C GLN A 54 4.46 22.36 -15.80
N ASP A 55 3.45 21.54 -16.12
CA ASP A 55 3.52 20.62 -17.27
C ASP A 55 3.61 21.41 -18.60
N LEU A 56 2.85 22.50 -18.76
CA LEU A 56 2.93 23.36 -19.94
C LEU A 56 4.27 24.11 -20.02
N ILE A 57 4.75 24.65 -18.89
CA ILE A 57 6.05 25.32 -18.77
C ILE A 57 7.18 24.33 -19.11
N LYS A 58 7.09 23.07 -18.66
CA LYS A 58 8.05 22.00 -19.00
C LYS A 58 8.04 21.71 -20.50
N ILE A 59 6.86 21.60 -21.12
CA ILE A 59 6.78 21.42 -22.58
C ILE A 59 7.43 22.61 -23.30
N GLN A 60 7.13 23.84 -22.88
CA GLN A 60 7.71 25.06 -23.46
C GLN A 60 9.23 25.12 -23.30
N SER A 61 9.77 24.73 -22.15
CA SER A 61 11.22 24.71 -21.92
C SER A 61 11.89 23.65 -22.79
N PHE A 62 11.34 22.43 -22.87
CA PHE A 62 11.87 21.39 -23.76
C PHE A 62 11.78 21.77 -25.23
N LEU A 63 10.69 22.39 -25.68
CA LEU A 63 10.54 22.88 -27.05
C LEU A 63 11.60 23.95 -27.36
N THR A 64 11.81 24.89 -26.45
CA THR A 64 12.83 25.93 -26.58
C THR A 64 14.23 25.32 -26.68
N SER A 65 14.58 24.42 -25.76
CA SER A 65 15.89 23.73 -25.76
C SER A 65 16.10 22.84 -27.00
N SER A 66 15.03 22.22 -27.50
CA SER A 66 15.10 21.38 -28.71
C SER A 66 15.34 22.22 -29.96
N ARG A 67 14.66 23.38 -30.07
CA ARG A 67 14.81 24.30 -31.21
C ARG A 67 16.15 25.03 -31.21
N SER A 68 16.69 25.36 -30.03
CA SER A 68 17.99 26.03 -29.91
C SER A 68 19.20 25.08 -30.01
N GLY A 69 18.96 23.76 -30.13
CA GLY A 69 20.04 22.77 -30.12
C GLY A 69 20.79 22.69 -28.78
N ALA A 70 20.16 23.14 -27.70
CA ALA A 70 20.75 23.20 -26.36
C ALA A 70 20.62 21.89 -25.57
N LEU A 71 20.06 20.84 -26.17
CA LEU A 71 19.93 19.53 -25.55
C LEU A 71 21.28 18.79 -25.57
N SER A 72 21.76 18.39 -24.41
CA SER A 72 22.95 17.55 -24.25
C SER A 72 22.61 16.22 -23.58
N CYS A 73 23.31 15.16 -23.98
CA CYS A 73 23.20 13.88 -23.33
C CYS A 73 23.98 13.89 -22.02
N LEU A 74 23.34 13.61 -20.88
CA LEU A 74 24.02 13.63 -19.57
C LEU A 74 24.97 12.44 -19.34
N ILE A 75 25.11 11.53 -20.30
CA ILE A 75 26.02 10.38 -20.21
C ILE A 75 27.35 10.70 -20.87
N CYS A 76 27.35 11.14 -22.13
CA CYS A 76 28.57 11.53 -22.86
C CYS A 76 28.88 13.02 -22.79
N LEU A 77 27.95 13.84 -22.29
CA LEU A 77 28.05 15.31 -22.19
C LEU A 77 28.09 16.05 -23.54
N GLU A 78 27.88 15.34 -24.65
CA GLU A 78 27.81 15.92 -25.98
C GLU A 78 26.42 16.46 -26.33
N ARG A 79 26.36 17.39 -27.29
CA ARG A 79 25.11 17.91 -27.84
C ARG A 79 24.40 16.85 -28.68
N ILE A 80 23.08 16.76 -28.52
CA ILE A 80 22.23 15.87 -29.29
C ILE A 80 21.85 16.57 -30.59
N LYS A 81 22.29 16.03 -31.73
CA LYS A 81 21.97 16.56 -33.05
C LYS A 81 20.62 16.02 -33.53
N PRO A 82 19.90 16.74 -34.41
CA PRO A 82 18.67 16.25 -35.03
C PRO A 82 18.80 14.90 -35.76
N THR A 83 20.02 14.56 -36.20
CA THR A 83 20.35 13.30 -36.86
C THR A 83 20.54 12.13 -35.91
N ASP A 84 20.75 12.40 -34.63
CA ASP A 84 21.16 11.38 -33.68
C ASP A 84 19.95 10.54 -33.25
N PRO A 85 20.07 9.20 -33.22
CA PRO A 85 19.09 8.33 -32.58
C PRO A 85 19.03 8.62 -31.08
N THR A 86 17.84 8.90 -30.55
CA THR A 86 17.66 9.31 -29.16
C THR A 86 16.67 8.44 -28.40
N TRP A 87 16.71 8.58 -27.08
CA TRP A 87 15.70 8.07 -26.18
C TRP A 87 15.39 9.13 -25.13
N SER A 88 14.11 9.29 -24.80
CA SER A 88 13.67 10.17 -23.72
C SER A 88 13.05 9.38 -22.58
N CYS A 89 13.34 9.78 -21.33
CA CYS A 89 12.72 9.20 -20.14
C CYS A 89 11.19 9.38 -20.16
N SER A 90 10.43 8.30 -20.32
CA SER A 90 8.96 8.35 -20.46
C SER A 90 8.22 8.54 -19.12
N SER A 91 8.83 8.14 -18.00
CA SER A 91 8.11 7.98 -16.74
C SER A 91 8.12 9.23 -15.84
N SER A 92 9.11 10.12 -15.95
CA SER A 92 9.22 11.25 -15.01
C SER A 92 9.92 12.49 -15.57
N CYS A 93 11.20 12.41 -15.94
CA CYS A 93 12.00 13.62 -16.19
C CYS A 93 12.10 14.06 -17.64
N PHE A 94 11.70 13.21 -18.60
CA PHE A 94 11.70 13.49 -20.04
C PHE A 94 13.03 13.99 -20.63
N ALA A 95 14.14 13.78 -19.92
CA ALA A 95 15.46 14.09 -20.42
C ALA A 95 15.81 13.18 -21.60
N LEU A 96 16.48 13.77 -22.57
CA LEU A 96 16.92 13.14 -23.80
C LEU A 96 18.35 12.64 -23.66
N PHE A 97 18.61 11.48 -24.24
CA PHE A 97 19.89 10.82 -24.28
C PHE A 97 20.10 10.23 -25.67
N HIS A 98 21.35 10.08 -26.10
CA HIS A 98 21.66 9.24 -27.26
C HIS A 98 21.24 7.80 -26.98
N LEU A 99 20.68 7.13 -28.00
CA LEU A 99 20.17 5.77 -27.88
C LEU A 99 21.27 4.79 -27.42
N LEU A 100 22.46 4.87 -28.02
CA LEU A 100 23.59 4.02 -27.67
C LEU A 100 24.09 4.28 -26.23
N CYS A 101 24.11 5.55 -25.80
CA CYS A 101 24.52 5.91 -24.45
C CYS A 101 23.57 5.31 -23.41
N ILE A 102 22.26 5.44 -23.61
CA ILE A 102 21.29 4.90 -22.64
C ILE A 102 21.25 3.37 -22.64
N GLN A 103 21.47 2.72 -23.79
CA GLN A 103 21.59 1.27 -23.89
C GLN A 103 22.79 0.76 -23.08
N SER A 104 23.95 1.40 -23.26
CA SER A 104 25.16 1.08 -22.51
C SER A 104 24.94 1.27 -21.00
N TRP A 105 24.33 2.39 -20.60
CA TRP A 105 23.98 2.68 -19.21
C TRP A 105 23.05 1.64 -18.59
N ALA A 106 21.97 1.28 -19.29
CA ALA A 106 21.00 0.30 -18.83
C ALA A 106 21.67 -1.08 -18.64
N ASN A 107 22.44 -1.54 -19.62
CA ASN A 107 23.14 -2.83 -19.54
C ASN A 107 24.17 -2.87 -18.42
N GLN A 108 24.98 -1.82 -18.26
CA GLN A 108 25.96 -1.73 -17.15
C GLN A 108 25.26 -1.75 -15.79
N SER A 109 24.16 -1.00 -15.65
CA SER A 109 23.38 -0.94 -14.42
C SER A 109 22.76 -2.29 -14.05
N ILE A 110 22.18 -2.99 -15.04
CA ILE A 110 21.60 -4.32 -14.87
C ILE A 110 22.66 -5.34 -14.49
N ASN A 111 23.81 -5.35 -15.17
CA ASN A 111 24.91 -6.28 -14.88
C ASN A 111 25.45 -6.07 -13.46
N LEU A 112 25.58 -4.82 -13.02
CA LEU A 112 25.99 -4.48 -11.66
C LEU A 112 24.93 -4.87 -10.62
N ALA A 113 23.64 -4.73 -10.94
CA ALA A 113 22.56 -5.19 -10.07
C ALA A 113 22.53 -6.71 -9.94
N ALA A 114 22.71 -7.43 -11.06
CA ALA A 114 22.77 -8.89 -11.09
C ALA A 114 23.95 -9.43 -10.27
N SER A 115 25.16 -8.87 -10.44
CA SER A 115 26.34 -9.30 -9.67
C SER A 115 26.17 -9.07 -8.17
N ARG A 116 25.59 -7.92 -7.76
CA ARG A 116 25.28 -7.64 -6.35
C ARG A 116 24.22 -8.58 -5.76
N ALA A 117 23.23 -8.97 -6.56
CA ALA A 117 22.18 -9.86 -6.13
C ALA A 117 22.69 -11.30 -5.96
N SER A 118 23.53 -11.79 -6.89
CA SER A 118 24.19 -13.10 -6.79
C SER A 118 25.14 -13.22 -5.59
N LEU A 119 25.74 -12.11 -5.14
CA LEU A 119 26.57 -12.10 -3.93
C LEU A 119 25.76 -12.16 -2.62
N ARG A 120 24.49 -11.75 -2.64
CA ARG A 120 23.64 -11.65 -1.44
C ARG A 120 22.68 -12.83 -1.29
N ALA A 121 22.06 -13.23 -2.38
CA ALA A 121 21.21 -14.41 -2.43
C ALA A 121 22.04 -15.49 -3.13
N ALA A 122 22.29 -16.61 -2.46
CA ALA A 122 22.94 -17.79 -3.04
C ALA A 122 22.06 -18.49 -4.13
N VAL A 123 21.23 -17.71 -4.82
CA VAL A 123 20.21 -18.09 -5.79
C VAL A 123 20.27 -17.06 -6.93
N VAL A 124 20.19 -17.55 -8.17
CA VAL A 124 20.20 -16.71 -9.38
C VAL A 124 19.00 -15.75 -9.32
N PRO A 125 19.20 -14.42 -9.41
CA PRO A 125 18.10 -13.46 -9.44
C PRO A 125 17.24 -13.69 -10.66
N ASP A 126 15.91 -13.62 -10.49
CA ASP A 126 14.98 -13.61 -11.62
C ASP A 126 15.28 -12.41 -12.53
N GLU A 127 15.43 -12.67 -13.83
CA GLU A 127 15.76 -11.69 -14.85
C GLU A 127 14.75 -10.54 -14.93
N ASN A 128 13.48 -10.81 -14.58
CA ASN A 128 12.42 -9.81 -14.50
C ASN A 128 12.53 -8.87 -13.28
N SER A 129 13.32 -9.24 -12.28
CA SER A 129 13.55 -8.43 -11.07
C SER A 129 14.70 -7.44 -11.25
N LEU A 130 15.46 -7.53 -12.35
CA LEU A 130 16.57 -6.62 -12.64
C LEU A 130 16.06 -5.28 -13.19
N VAL A 131 16.44 -4.21 -12.51
CA VAL A 131 16.07 -2.84 -12.84
C VAL A 131 17.30 -1.96 -13.11
N TRP A 132 17.12 -0.93 -13.93
CA TRP A 132 18.10 0.13 -14.15
C TRP A 132 17.49 1.51 -13.90
N PRO A 133 18.24 2.42 -13.26
CA PRO A 133 17.74 3.76 -12.96
C PRO A 133 17.99 4.73 -14.13
N CYS A 134 17.06 5.65 -14.36
CA CYS A 134 17.29 6.79 -15.26
C CYS A 134 18.48 7.64 -14.78
N PRO A 135 19.44 8.02 -15.66
CA PRO A 135 20.61 8.81 -15.26
C PRO A 135 20.28 10.14 -14.56
N LYS A 136 19.17 10.79 -14.94
CA LYS A 136 18.77 12.10 -14.39
C LYS A 136 17.87 11.99 -13.14
N CYS A 137 16.81 11.20 -13.20
CA CYS A 137 15.78 11.19 -12.15
C CYS A 137 15.74 9.90 -11.32
N ARG A 138 16.58 8.93 -11.64
CA ARG A 138 16.70 7.63 -10.97
C ARG A 138 15.42 6.80 -10.91
N VAL A 139 14.36 7.16 -11.65
CA VAL A 139 13.20 6.29 -11.82
C VAL A 139 13.65 4.96 -12.42
N GLU A 140 13.16 3.86 -11.87
CA GLU A 140 13.58 2.51 -12.22
C GLU A 140 12.80 1.97 -13.42
N TYR A 141 13.52 1.37 -14.35
CA TYR A 141 13.00 0.67 -15.51
C TYR A 141 13.41 -0.79 -15.44
N ARG A 142 12.56 -1.69 -15.92
CA ARG A 142 12.89 -3.12 -16.03
C ARG A 142 13.84 -3.38 -17.20
N LYS A 143 14.54 -4.52 -17.17
CA LYS A 143 15.38 -5.00 -18.29
C LYS A 143 14.63 -5.04 -19.64
N THR A 144 13.35 -5.41 -19.63
CA THR A 144 12.50 -5.44 -20.83
C THR A 144 12.21 -4.05 -21.41
N GLN A 145 12.38 -2.99 -20.60
CA GLN A 145 12.16 -1.60 -21.00
C GLN A 145 13.44 -0.91 -21.48
N THR A 146 14.55 -1.64 -21.62
CA THR A 146 15.77 -1.11 -22.25
C THR A 146 15.47 -0.73 -23.70
N PRO A 147 15.69 0.52 -24.10
CA PRO A 147 15.30 0.99 -25.42
C PRO A 147 16.17 0.34 -26.50
N LYS A 148 15.53 -0.31 -27.48
CA LYS A 148 16.23 -0.96 -28.61
C LYS A 148 16.21 -0.11 -29.86
N ASN A 149 15.09 0.55 -30.10
CA ASN A 149 14.86 1.32 -31.32
C ASN A 149 14.65 2.80 -30.96
N TYR A 150 14.92 3.65 -31.94
CA TYR A 150 14.69 5.08 -31.85
C TYR A 150 13.27 5.40 -32.30
N PHE A 151 12.49 6.01 -31.41
CA PHE A 151 11.12 6.43 -31.69
C PHE A 151 10.97 7.94 -31.50
N CYS A 152 10.00 8.52 -32.19
CA CYS A 152 9.56 9.89 -31.91
C CYS A 152 9.04 10.03 -30.47
N PHE A 153 8.92 11.27 -29.97
CA PHE A 153 8.47 11.50 -28.60
C PHE A 153 7.15 10.82 -28.23
N CYS A 154 6.17 10.73 -29.15
CA CYS A 154 4.89 10.08 -28.90
C CYS A 154 4.93 8.56 -29.05
N GLY A 155 6.04 7.98 -29.53
CA GLY A 155 6.25 6.53 -29.68
C GLY A 155 5.61 5.91 -30.92
N LYS A 156 4.92 6.70 -31.76
CA LYS A 156 4.16 6.18 -32.92
C LYS A 156 5.02 5.80 -34.12
N VAL A 157 6.10 6.55 -34.34
CA VAL A 157 6.95 6.42 -35.54
C VAL A 157 8.35 6.06 -35.10
N GLN A 158 8.85 4.94 -35.61
CA GLN A 158 10.26 4.57 -35.51
C GLN A 158 11.04 5.40 -36.52
N ASP A 159 12.23 5.88 -36.14
CA ASP A 159 13.12 6.65 -37.01
C ASP A 159 12.40 7.85 -37.69
N PRO A 160 11.90 8.82 -36.90
CA PRO A 160 11.07 9.91 -37.40
C PRO A 160 11.72 10.73 -38.53
N PRO A 161 10.90 11.27 -39.44
CA PRO A 161 11.38 11.99 -40.62
C PRO A 161 12.17 13.25 -40.24
N ARG A 162 13.18 13.55 -41.05
CA ARG A 162 13.98 14.76 -40.94
C ARG A 162 13.40 15.83 -41.84
N ASP A 163 12.58 16.70 -41.25
CA ASP A 163 12.02 17.87 -41.93
C ASP A 163 12.39 19.13 -41.14
N PRO A 164 12.98 20.17 -41.76
CA PRO A 164 13.27 21.45 -41.11
C PRO A 164 12.06 22.15 -40.46
N TRP A 165 10.85 21.86 -40.91
CA TRP A 165 9.60 22.43 -40.40
C TRP A 165 9.00 21.60 -39.26
N VAL A 166 9.47 20.38 -39.06
CA VAL A 166 9.05 19.49 -37.97
C VAL A 166 10.06 19.58 -36.84
N LEU A 167 9.55 19.53 -35.60
CA LEU A 167 10.42 19.49 -34.43
C LEU A 167 11.36 18.26 -34.52
N PRO A 168 12.68 18.41 -34.33
CA PRO A 168 13.60 17.27 -34.29
C PRO A 168 13.14 16.18 -33.33
N HIS A 169 13.31 14.91 -33.72
CA HIS A 169 12.86 13.73 -32.97
C HIS A 169 11.33 13.64 -32.76
N SER A 170 10.56 14.44 -33.49
CA SER A 170 9.10 14.38 -33.53
C SER A 170 8.62 13.79 -34.86
N CYS A 171 7.42 13.20 -34.87
CA CYS A 171 6.81 12.68 -36.09
C CYS A 171 5.95 13.71 -36.85
N GLY A 172 5.83 14.96 -36.35
CA GLY A 172 5.00 16.00 -36.97
C GLY A 172 3.48 15.82 -36.76
N GLU A 173 3.01 14.60 -36.53
CA GLU A 173 1.60 14.28 -36.27
C GLU A 173 1.11 14.64 -34.86
N ILE A 174 -0.21 14.64 -34.68
CA ILE A 174 -0.87 14.78 -33.37
C ILE A 174 -0.37 13.68 -32.41
N CYS A 175 0.04 14.08 -31.21
CA CYS A 175 0.62 13.23 -30.17
C CYS A 175 -0.27 12.03 -29.84
N GLY A 176 -1.56 12.24 -29.56
CA GLY A 176 -2.54 11.18 -29.33
C GLY A 176 -2.29 10.29 -28.11
N ARG A 177 -1.31 10.59 -27.25
CA ARG A 177 -1.12 9.88 -25.97
C ARG A 177 -2.34 10.09 -25.07
N SER A 178 -2.72 9.06 -24.32
CA SER A 178 -3.78 9.18 -23.31
C SER A 178 -3.40 10.22 -22.25
N LEU A 179 -4.33 11.11 -21.92
CA LEU A 179 -4.08 12.17 -20.95
C LEU A 179 -4.14 11.63 -19.52
N LYS A 180 -3.37 12.27 -18.62
CA LYS A 180 -3.39 11.98 -17.18
C LYS A 180 -4.82 12.12 -16.61
N TYR A 181 -5.07 11.45 -15.49
CA TYR A 181 -6.34 11.45 -14.73
C TYR A 181 -7.52 10.70 -15.37
N ASP A 182 -7.22 9.73 -16.25
CA ASP A 182 -8.20 8.79 -16.82
C ASP A 182 -9.46 9.45 -17.36
N CYS A 183 -9.29 10.61 -18.00
CA CYS A 183 -10.42 11.40 -18.50
C CYS A 183 -11.00 10.87 -19.82
N GLY A 184 -10.46 9.78 -20.37
CA GLY A 184 -10.85 9.19 -21.65
C GLY A 184 -10.50 10.02 -22.89
N HIS A 185 -9.70 11.08 -22.74
CA HIS A 185 -9.30 11.96 -23.84
C HIS A 185 -7.81 11.81 -24.19
N PHE A 186 -7.48 12.15 -25.42
CA PHE A 186 -6.13 12.06 -25.98
C PHE A 186 -5.48 13.44 -26.13
N CYS A 187 -4.15 13.49 -26.13
CA CYS A 187 -3.38 14.71 -26.36
C CYS A 187 -3.58 15.21 -27.80
N LEU A 188 -4.04 16.46 -27.93
CA LEU A 188 -4.30 17.12 -29.22
C LEU A 188 -3.11 17.94 -29.73
N LEU A 189 -2.06 18.10 -28.93
CA LEU A 189 -0.84 18.76 -29.37
C LEU A 189 -0.12 17.92 -30.43
N LEU A 190 0.63 18.57 -31.31
CA LEU A 190 1.61 17.88 -32.15
C LEU A 190 2.60 17.11 -31.27
N CYS A 191 3.23 16.07 -31.82
CA CYS A 191 4.21 15.27 -31.11
C CYS A 191 5.28 16.18 -30.48
N HIS A 192 5.38 16.11 -29.15
CA HIS A 192 6.12 17.06 -28.33
C HIS A 192 6.96 16.32 -27.27
N PRO A 193 8.12 16.88 -26.89
CA PRO A 193 8.89 16.41 -25.75
C PRO A 193 8.14 16.72 -24.44
N GLY A 194 8.47 15.99 -23.38
CA GLY A 194 7.88 16.23 -22.07
C GLY A 194 6.53 15.54 -21.83
N PRO A 195 5.92 15.78 -20.65
CA PRO A 195 4.64 15.20 -20.26
C PRO A 195 3.50 15.77 -21.09
N CYS A 196 2.44 15.00 -21.34
CA CYS A 196 1.21 15.56 -21.91
C CYS A 196 0.49 16.43 -20.88
N PRO A 197 -0.01 17.62 -21.28
CA PRO A 197 -0.76 18.49 -20.39
C PRO A 197 -2.14 17.92 -20.08
N ALA A 198 -2.73 18.31 -18.95
CA ALA A 198 -4.08 17.87 -18.60
C ALA A 198 -5.13 18.32 -19.62
N CYS A 199 -6.22 17.57 -19.76
CA CYS A 199 -7.28 17.83 -20.75
C CYS A 199 -7.78 19.29 -20.71
N PRO A 200 -7.80 20.00 -21.86
CA PRO A 200 -8.28 21.38 -21.93
C PRO A 200 -9.82 21.47 -21.90
N LYS A 201 -10.52 20.36 -22.17
CA LYS A 201 -11.98 20.32 -22.20
C LYS A 201 -12.56 20.68 -20.83
N LEU A 202 -13.50 21.62 -20.83
CA LEU A 202 -14.25 22.02 -19.65
C LEU A 202 -15.53 21.19 -19.54
N VAL A 203 -15.87 20.82 -18.33
CA VAL A 203 -17.07 20.06 -17.96
C VAL A 203 -17.67 20.68 -16.70
N ARG A 204 -19.00 20.73 -16.64
CA ARG A 204 -19.72 21.13 -15.42
C ARG A 204 -19.69 19.97 -14.45
N ASN A 205 -19.15 20.18 -13.26
CA ASN A 205 -19.16 19.17 -12.21
C ASN A 205 -19.81 19.72 -10.95
N LYS A 206 -20.30 18.80 -10.14
CA LYS A 206 -20.82 19.06 -8.80
C LYS A 206 -19.68 18.99 -7.80
N CYS A 207 -19.68 19.89 -6.84
CA CYS A 207 -18.81 19.83 -5.67
C CYS A 207 -19.05 18.53 -4.87
N PHE A 208 -18.09 18.08 -4.06
CA PHE A 208 -18.25 16.93 -3.17
C PHE A 208 -19.51 17.03 -2.27
N CYS A 209 -19.86 18.23 -1.81
CA CYS A 209 -21.06 18.47 -1.01
C CYS A 209 -22.36 18.51 -1.84
N ARG A 210 -22.28 18.44 -3.17
CA ARG A 210 -23.39 18.54 -4.15
C ARG A 210 -24.21 19.84 -4.12
N LYS A 211 -23.80 20.84 -3.32
CA LYS A 211 -24.51 22.11 -3.17
C LYS A 211 -24.16 23.16 -4.21
N SER A 212 -23.00 23.03 -4.86
CA SER A 212 -22.53 23.97 -5.88
C SER A 212 -22.05 23.23 -7.12
N GLU A 213 -22.26 23.84 -8.27
CA GLU A 213 -21.75 23.39 -9.56
C GLU A 213 -20.78 24.42 -10.10
N ASP A 214 -19.70 23.94 -10.74
CA ASP A 214 -18.71 24.82 -11.35
C ASP A 214 -18.13 24.17 -12.62
N VAL A 215 -17.63 25.01 -13.52
CA VAL A 215 -17.01 24.60 -14.77
C VAL A 215 -15.54 24.29 -14.49
N LYS A 216 -15.17 23.01 -14.52
CA LYS A 216 -13.79 22.54 -14.28
C LYS A 216 -13.25 21.77 -15.48
N ARG A 217 -11.93 21.64 -15.58
CA ARG A 217 -11.29 20.81 -16.62
C ARG A 217 -11.63 19.34 -16.42
N CYS A 218 -11.78 18.60 -17.51
CA CYS A 218 -12.23 17.21 -17.52
C CYS A 218 -11.32 16.25 -16.75
N GLY A 219 -10.01 16.50 -16.71
CA GLY A 219 -9.09 15.71 -15.89
C GLY A 219 -9.24 15.93 -14.37
N PHE A 220 -10.04 16.91 -13.96
CA PHE A 220 -10.22 17.31 -12.55
C PHE A 220 -11.71 17.47 -12.28
N LYS A 221 -12.44 16.36 -12.43
CA LYS A 221 -13.91 16.38 -12.29
C LYS A 221 -14.35 16.72 -10.87
N ASN A 222 -13.55 16.31 -9.90
CA ASN A 222 -13.85 16.43 -8.49
C ASN A 222 -13.24 17.72 -7.93
N PHE A 223 -14.03 18.48 -7.16
CA PHE A 223 -13.55 19.68 -6.48
C PHE A 223 -14.36 19.97 -5.21
N SER A 224 -13.73 20.71 -4.30
CA SER A 224 -14.34 21.28 -3.11
C SER A 224 -14.73 22.74 -3.36
N CYS A 225 -15.87 23.17 -2.80
CA CYS A 225 -16.32 24.57 -2.88
C CYS A 225 -15.68 25.47 -1.81
N ASN A 226 -14.74 24.95 -1.02
CA ASN A 226 -14.13 25.57 0.16
C ASN A 226 -15.10 26.08 1.24
N GLY A 227 -16.41 25.86 1.09
CA GLY A 227 -17.39 26.06 2.14
C GLY A 227 -17.34 24.95 3.18
N VAL A 228 -17.91 25.20 4.36
CA VAL A 228 -18.07 24.19 5.41
C VAL A 228 -19.05 23.11 4.94
N CYS A 229 -18.69 21.84 5.11
CA CYS A 229 -19.47 20.69 4.63
C CYS A 229 -20.91 20.69 5.18
N LYS A 230 -21.05 20.90 6.51
CA LYS A 230 -22.33 20.91 7.25
C LYS A 230 -23.19 19.65 7.08
N LYS A 231 -22.61 18.55 6.56
CA LYS A 231 -23.27 17.24 6.43
C LYS A 231 -23.52 16.67 7.82
N LEU A 232 -24.66 16.01 8.01
CA LEU A 232 -24.98 15.36 9.29
C LEU A 232 -24.02 14.20 9.52
N LEU A 233 -23.37 14.20 10.69
CA LEU A 233 -22.47 13.12 11.09
C LEU A 233 -23.26 11.87 11.51
N GLU A 234 -22.59 10.73 11.62
CA GLU A 234 -23.22 9.45 11.99
C GLU A 234 -23.93 9.50 13.35
N CYS A 235 -23.53 10.41 14.24
CA CYS A 235 -24.19 10.62 15.52
C CYS A 235 -25.61 11.20 15.42
N GLY A 236 -26.04 11.67 14.23
CA GLY A 236 -27.38 12.19 13.95
C GLY A 236 -27.70 13.56 14.54
N VAL A 237 -26.85 14.09 15.43
CA VAL A 237 -27.04 15.38 16.12
C VAL A 237 -26.10 16.46 15.58
N HIS A 238 -24.83 16.13 15.39
CA HIS A 238 -23.81 17.10 15.01
C HIS A 238 -23.59 17.16 13.49
N ARG A 239 -23.13 18.32 13.02
CA ARG A 239 -22.81 18.58 11.61
C ARG A 239 -21.31 18.71 11.44
N CYS A 240 -20.80 18.22 10.30
CA CYS A 240 -19.40 18.34 9.93
C CYS A 240 -18.97 19.81 9.83
N GLY A 241 -18.00 20.21 10.67
CA GLY A 241 -17.37 21.54 10.68
C GLY A 241 -16.19 21.68 9.72
N GLU A 242 -15.75 20.58 9.10
CA GLU A 242 -14.64 20.60 8.15
C GLU A 242 -15.00 21.32 6.85
N ILE A 243 -13.96 21.84 6.19
CA ILE A 243 -14.08 22.30 4.80
C ILE A 243 -14.60 21.16 3.92
N CYS A 244 -15.33 21.50 2.86
CA CYS A 244 -15.85 20.53 1.92
C CYS A 244 -14.73 19.60 1.45
N HIS A 245 -14.85 18.32 1.76
CA HIS A 245 -13.83 17.31 1.56
C HIS A 245 -14.36 16.17 0.69
N ASP A 246 -13.45 15.36 0.16
CA ASP A 246 -13.78 14.11 -0.52
C ASP A 246 -14.16 13.05 0.54
N GLY A 247 -15.09 12.15 0.20
CA GLY A 247 -15.46 11.01 1.04
C GLY A 247 -16.46 11.27 2.18
N SER A 248 -16.56 10.29 3.07
CA SER A 248 -17.41 10.35 4.27
C SER A 248 -16.83 11.28 5.33
N CYS A 249 -17.70 11.95 6.09
CA CYS A 249 -17.26 12.84 7.16
C CYS A 249 -16.62 12.05 8.30
N LEU A 250 -15.62 12.65 8.94
CA LEU A 250 -14.99 12.08 10.13
C LEU A 250 -16.01 11.89 11.26
N PRO A 251 -15.82 10.87 12.14
CA PRO A 251 -16.65 10.68 13.32
C PRO A 251 -16.69 11.93 14.20
N CYS A 252 -17.82 12.11 14.90
CA CYS A 252 -18.05 13.27 15.74
C CYS A 252 -17.17 13.25 17.01
N LYS A 253 -16.25 14.21 17.12
CA LYS A 253 -15.35 14.37 18.28
C LYS A 253 -15.85 15.36 19.34
N GLU A 254 -17.06 15.91 19.16
CA GLU A 254 -17.69 16.75 20.18
C GLU A 254 -17.83 15.99 21.49
N LYS A 255 -17.39 16.60 22.59
CA LYS A 255 -17.49 16.00 23.93
C LYS A 255 -18.85 16.29 24.51
N GLY A 256 -19.53 15.25 24.98
CA GLY A 256 -20.81 15.35 25.66
C GLY A 256 -20.87 14.42 26.86
N THR A 257 -21.82 14.68 27.75
CA THR A 257 -22.09 13.81 28.89
C THR A 257 -23.07 12.73 28.43
N TYR A 258 -22.63 11.47 28.46
CA TYR A 258 -23.43 10.33 28.03
C TYR A 258 -23.54 9.29 29.15
N LYS A 259 -24.66 8.56 29.18
CA LYS A 259 -24.93 7.49 30.14
C LYS A 259 -24.53 6.13 29.55
N CYS A 260 -24.03 5.22 30.40
CA CYS A 260 -23.79 3.82 29.99
C CYS A 260 -25.05 3.17 29.43
N GLN A 261 -24.91 2.06 28.70
CA GLN A 261 -26.03 1.19 28.30
C GLN A 261 -26.94 0.77 29.48
N CYS A 262 -26.41 0.81 30.70
CA CYS A 262 -27.10 0.49 31.95
C CYS A 262 -27.78 1.69 32.64
N GLY A 263 -27.58 2.93 32.18
CA GLY A 263 -28.02 4.16 32.85
C GLY A 263 -27.33 4.55 34.17
N LYS A 264 -26.54 3.65 34.80
CA LYS A 264 -25.94 3.85 36.14
C LYS A 264 -24.74 4.80 36.20
N VAL A 265 -23.97 4.90 35.12
CA VAL A 265 -22.74 5.71 35.06
C VAL A 265 -22.91 6.74 33.97
N GLU A 266 -22.59 7.99 34.30
CA GLU A 266 -22.62 9.12 33.39
C GLU A 266 -21.21 9.72 33.32
N THR A 267 -20.68 9.89 32.10
CA THR A 267 -19.30 10.33 31.90
C THR A 267 -19.17 11.15 30.63
N THR A 268 -18.29 12.14 30.67
CA THR A 268 -17.96 12.97 29.51
C THR A 268 -17.12 12.17 28.52
N ARG A 269 -17.64 11.96 27.30
CA ARG A 269 -16.98 11.23 26.22
C ARG A 269 -17.19 11.93 24.89
N GLU A 270 -16.43 11.53 23.88
CA GLU A 270 -16.68 11.95 22.50
C GLU A 270 -18.02 11.37 22.02
N CYS A 271 -18.73 12.12 21.18
CA CYS A 271 -20.06 11.74 20.69
C CYS A 271 -20.05 10.40 19.91
N CYS A 272 -18.94 10.07 19.25
CA CYS A 272 -18.74 8.76 18.61
C CYS A 272 -18.68 7.60 19.62
N GLU A 273 -18.35 7.87 20.89
CA GLU A 273 -18.27 6.89 21.98
C GLU A 273 -19.45 6.99 22.95
N ARG A 274 -20.56 7.62 22.54
CA ARG A 274 -21.74 7.80 23.40
C ARG A 274 -22.33 6.47 23.89
N ASP A 275 -22.22 5.40 23.10
CA ASP A 275 -22.77 4.08 23.40
C ASP A 275 -21.68 3.22 24.06
N PHE A 276 -21.51 3.36 25.39
CA PHE A 276 -20.48 2.66 26.14
C PHE A 276 -21.03 1.74 27.24
N ARG A 277 -20.22 0.74 27.60
CA ARG A 277 -20.46 -0.17 28.73
C ARG A 277 -19.54 0.24 29.87
N CYS A 278 -20.08 0.35 31.08
CA CYS A 278 -19.25 0.55 32.27
C CYS A 278 -18.81 -0.79 32.87
N ASP A 279 -17.79 -0.75 33.72
CA ASP A 279 -17.23 -1.95 34.36
C ASP A 279 -18.08 -2.47 35.54
N ASN A 280 -19.19 -1.79 35.85
CA ASN A 280 -20.08 -2.22 36.92
C ASN A 280 -20.83 -3.50 36.52
N ALA A 281 -20.83 -4.48 37.42
CA ALA A 281 -21.70 -5.63 37.34
C ALA A 281 -23.18 -5.19 37.28
N CYS A 282 -24.00 -5.92 36.52
CA CYS A 282 -25.41 -5.58 36.38
C CYS A 282 -26.14 -5.71 37.73
N ASN A 283 -25.92 -6.83 38.45
CA ASN A 283 -26.48 -7.13 39.78
C ASN A 283 -28.02 -7.04 39.87
N ARG A 284 -28.73 -7.01 38.73
CA ARG A 284 -30.20 -7.03 38.70
C ARG A 284 -30.68 -8.45 39.03
N MET A 285 -31.75 -8.56 39.82
CA MET A 285 -32.36 -9.84 40.14
C MET A 285 -32.95 -10.46 38.86
N LEU A 286 -32.59 -11.71 38.55
CA LEU A 286 -33.15 -12.46 37.43
C LEU A 286 -34.58 -12.91 37.76
N GLY A 287 -35.34 -13.32 36.74
CA GLY A 287 -36.74 -13.76 36.89
C GLY A 287 -36.98 -14.89 37.90
N CYS A 288 -35.94 -15.62 38.32
CA CYS A 288 -36.01 -16.63 39.39
C CYS A 288 -36.12 -16.06 40.81
N GLY A 289 -35.87 -14.75 41.02
CA GLY A 289 -35.92 -14.10 42.32
C GLY A 289 -34.81 -14.51 43.31
N ARG A 290 -33.88 -15.39 42.92
CA ARG A 290 -32.81 -15.94 43.78
C ARG A 290 -31.40 -15.70 43.25
N HIS A 291 -31.25 -15.42 41.96
CA HIS A 291 -29.95 -15.17 41.32
C HIS A 291 -29.89 -13.77 40.75
N VAL A 292 -28.70 -13.17 40.85
CA VAL A 292 -28.41 -11.87 40.25
C VAL A 292 -27.73 -12.05 38.90
N CYS A 293 -27.93 -11.09 38.01
CA CYS A 293 -27.27 -11.05 36.72
C CYS A 293 -25.77 -10.77 36.92
N GLU A 294 -24.95 -11.78 36.63
CA GLU A 294 -23.48 -11.70 36.63
C GLU A 294 -22.91 -11.08 35.34
N ARG A 295 -23.78 -10.73 34.38
CA ARG A 295 -23.34 -10.01 33.17
C ARG A 295 -22.87 -8.61 33.58
N GLY A 296 -21.84 -8.11 32.90
CA GLY A 296 -21.42 -6.70 33.02
C GLY A 296 -22.50 -5.74 32.50
N CYS A 297 -22.15 -4.46 32.34
CA CYS A 297 -23.05 -3.48 31.74
C CYS A 297 -23.57 -3.95 30.37
N HIS A 298 -24.89 -4.06 30.26
CA HIS A 298 -25.57 -4.44 29.03
C HIS A 298 -26.89 -3.67 28.90
N GLU A 299 -27.33 -3.51 27.65
CA GLU A 299 -28.63 -2.96 27.31
C GLU A 299 -29.74 -4.02 27.45
N GLY A 300 -30.97 -3.59 27.74
CA GLY A 300 -32.16 -4.46 27.78
C GLY A 300 -32.34 -5.28 29.06
N ASP A 301 -33.20 -6.30 28.98
CA ASP A 301 -33.50 -7.21 30.10
C ASP A 301 -32.34 -8.21 30.35
N CYS A 302 -32.18 -8.68 31.59
CA CYS A 302 -31.12 -9.63 31.94
C CYS A 302 -31.33 -11.03 31.36
N GLY A 303 -32.56 -11.36 30.98
CA GLY A 303 -32.96 -12.68 30.49
C GLY A 303 -33.18 -13.70 31.62
N ASP A 304 -33.40 -14.94 31.23
CA ASP A 304 -33.68 -16.03 32.15
C ASP A 304 -32.45 -16.43 32.97
N CYS A 305 -32.69 -17.00 34.15
CA CYS A 305 -31.62 -17.54 34.97
C CYS A 305 -30.97 -18.74 34.26
N PRO A 306 -29.63 -18.77 34.10
CA PRO A 306 -28.94 -19.88 33.42
C PRO A 306 -29.08 -21.23 34.15
N LEU A 307 -29.46 -21.19 35.43
CA LEU A 307 -29.75 -22.35 36.26
C LEU A 307 -31.25 -22.71 36.30
N GLN A 308 -32.10 -21.90 35.68
CA GLN A 308 -33.53 -22.11 35.58
C GLN A 308 -33.86 -22.77 34.25
N GLY A 309 -34.50 -23.94 34.31
CA GLY A 309 -34.90 -24.71 33.12
C GLY A 309 -34.45 -26.17 33.19
N LYS A 310 -34.05 -26.71 32.05
CA LYS A 310 -33.67 -28.13 31.90
C LYS A 310 -32.28 -28.38 32.46
N MET A 311 -32.21 -28.80 33.71
CA MET A 311 -30.95 -29.17 34.36
C MET A 311 -30.60 -30.64 34.10
N THR A 312 -29.39 -30.93 33.64
CA THR A 312 -28.94 -32.31 33.41
C THR A 312 -28.03 -32.81 34.51
N CYS A 313 -28.01 -34.12 34.80
CA CYS A 313 -27.02 -34.74 35.68
C CYS A 313 -25.60 -34.29 35.29
N PRO A 314 -24.60 -34.35 36.19
CA PRO A 314 -23.21 -34.11 35.84
C PRO A 314 -22.73 -34.92 34.63
N CYS A 315 -23.33 -36.08 34.37
CA CYS A 315 -23.07 -36.95 33.24
C CYS A 315 -23.77 -36.61 31.91
N GLY A 316 -24.71 -35.65 31.89
CA GLY A 316 -25.55 -35.30 30.73
C GLY A 316 -26.68 -36.29 30.38
N LYS A 317 -26.68 -37.51 30.92
CA LYS A 317 -27.62 -38.58 30.54
C LYS A 317 -29.07 -38.40 30.97
N ARG A 318 -29.32 -37.73 32.10
CA ARG A 318 -30.68 -37.50 32.62
C ARG A 318 -30.92 -36.01 32.75
N ALA A 319 -32.04 -35.56 32.20
CA ALA A 319 -32.54 -34.22 32.39
C ALA A 319 -33.63 -34.21 33.46
N TYR A 320 -33.70 -33.10 34.19
CA TYR A 320 -34.69 -32.81 35.20
C TYR A 320 -35.35 -31.49 34.81
N GLU A 321 -36.67 -31.51 34.73
CA GLU A 321 -37.50 -30.35 34.37
C GLU A 321 -38.20 -29.84 35.64
N GLY A 322 -38.36 -28.51 35.76
CA GLY A 322 -39.05 -27.89 36.88
C GLY A 322 -38.29 -27.87 38.22
N MET A 323 -37.00 -28.18 38.25
CA MET A 323 -36.20 -27.98 39.46
C MET A 323 -35.92 -26.51 39.71
N ALA A 324 -36.02 -26.09 40.98
CA ALA A 324 -35.62 -24.75 41.38
C ALA A 324 -34.11 -24.55 41.18
N CYS A 325 -33.73 -23.35 40.77
CA CYS A 325 -32.36 -23.02 40.35
C CYS A 325 -31.32 -23.10 41.48
N ASP A 326 -31.75 -23.15 42.74
CA ASP A 326 -30.93 -23.29 43.95
C ASP A 326 -30.70 -24.75 44.36
N VAL A 327 -31.40 -25.69 43.75
CA VAL A 327 -31.30 -27.11 44.10
C VAL A 327 -30.20 -27.76 43.27
N ALA A 328 -29.20 -28.33 43.97
CA ALA A 328 -28.14 -29.08 43.31
C ALA A 328 -28.71 -30.30 42.57
N VAL A 329 -28.45 -30.38 41.27
CA VAL A 329 -28.90 -31.51 40.43
C VAL A 329 -28.47 -32.85 41.03
N PRO A 330 -29.38 -33.81 41.23
CA PRO A 330 -29.03 -35.12 41.77
C PRO A 330 -28.19 -35.95 40.79
N LEU A 331 -27.42 -36.88 41.34
CA LEU A 331 -26.70 -37.87 40.54
C LEU A 331 -27.70 -38.89 40.01
N CYS A 332 -27.65 -39.19 38.71
CA CYS A 332 -28.64 -40.09 38.11
C CYS A 332 -28.37 -41.58 38.40
N GLY A 333 -27.24 -41.91 39.04
CA GLY A 333 -26.83 -43.28 39.36
C GLY A 333 -26.30 -44.10 38.17
N ALA A 334 -26.52 -43.67 36.92
CA ALA A 334 -26.01 -44.35 35.73
C ALA A 334 -24.48 -44.24 35.60
N THR A 335 -23.86 -45.14 34.85
CA THR A 335 -22.43 -45.07 34.49
C THR A 335 -22.15 -43.76 33.74
N CYS A 336 -21.11 -43.03 34.18
CA CYS A 336 -20.80 -41.68 33.69
C CYS A 336 -20.52 -41.66 32.19
N GLU A 337 -19.73 -42.61 31.69
CA GLU A 337 -19.38 -42.79 30.27
C GLU A 337 -18.78 -41.57 29.55
N LYS A 338 -18.46 -40.49 30.28
CA LYS A 338 -17.69 -39.37 29.72
C LYS A 338 -16.36 -39.86 29.19
N MET A 339 -15.94 -39.33 28.06
CA MET A 339 -14.64 -39.65 27.46
C MET A 339 -13.51 -39.23 28.41
N LEU A 340 -12.62 -40.16 28.73
CA LEU A 340 -11.45 -39.91 29.57
C LEU A 340 -10.36 -39.15 28.80
N SER A 341 -9.39 -38.59 29.52
CA SER A 341 -8.22 -37.89 28.96
C SER A 341 -7.45 -38.69 27.90
N CYS A 342 -7.46 -40.03 27.99
CA CYS A 342 -6.84 -40.91 27.00
C CYS A 342 -7.56 -40.95 25.65
N ARG A 343 -8.74 -40.32 25.52
CA ARG A 343 -9.59 -40.21 24.30
C ARG A 343 -10.09 -41.52 23.68
N PHE A 344 -9.62 -42.67 24.14
CA PHE A 344 -10.05 -43.99 23.64
C PHE A 344 -11.04 -44.70 24.58
N HIS A 345 -11.05 -44.33 25.86
CA HIS A 345 -11.90 -44.98 26.85
C HIS A 345 -12.88 -44.01 27.49
N ARG A 346 -14.00 -44.58 27.96
CA ARG A 346 -15.06 -43.88 28.68
C ARG A 346 -14.96 -44.16 30.17
N CYS A 347 -15.44 -43.22 30.98
CA CYS A 347 -15.47 -43.34 32.44
C CYS A 347 -16.41 -44.47 32.87
N SER A 348 -15.87 -45.45 33.62
CA SER A 348 -16.61 -46.59 34.16
C SER A 348 -17.25 -46.32 35.53
N GLU A 349 -16.97 -45.17 36.14
CA GLU A 349 -17.56 -44.80 37.43
C GLU A 349 -19.03 -44.46 37.28
N ARG A 350 -19.79 -44.63 38.37
CA ARG A 350 -21.17 -44.09 38.46
C ARG A 350 -21.14 -42.57 38.33
N CYS A 351 -22.25 -41.96 37.91
CA CYS A 351 -22.41 -40.52 37.82
C CYS A 351 -21.91 -39.87 39.12
N HIS A 352 -20.88 -39.06 39.01
CA HIS A 352 -20.18 -38.45 40.14
C HIS A 352 -20.11 -36.93 39.95
N ARG A 353 -19.82 -36.21 41.04
CA ARG A 353 -19.49 -34.78 40.97
C ARG A 353 -18.00 -34.62 40.68
N GLY A 354 -17.60 -33.52 40.05
CA GLY A 354 -16.19 -33.24 39.72
C GLY A 354 -15.67 -33.92 38.45
N PRO A 355 -14.38 -33.71 38.11
CA PRO A 355 -13.74 -34.28 36.92
C PRO A 355 -13.65 -35.81 36.99
N CYS A 356 -13.74 -36.48 35.84
CA CYS A 356 -13.54 -37.93 35.76
C CYS A 356 -12.09 -38.32 36.10
N ILE A 357 -11.87 -39.59 36.45
CA ILE A 357 -10.53 -40.12 36.72
C ILE A 357 -9.59 -39.85 35.54
N GLN A 358 -8.50 -39.13 35.80
CA GLN A 358 -7.58 -38.69 34.75
C GLN A 358 -6.63 -39.81 34.30
N THR A 359 -6.43 -40.84 35.12
CA THR A 359 -5.61 -42.01 34.79
C THR A 359 -6.49 -43.16 34.33
N CYS A 360 -6.40 -43.49 33.04
CA CYS A 360 -7.17 -44.59 32.47
C CYS A 360 -6.58 -45.95 32.91
N ARG A 361 -7.26 -46.63 33.84
CA ARG A 361 -6.86 -47.95 34.38
C ARG A 361 -7.32 -49.13 33.53
N ASN A 362 -8.07 -48.89 32.44
CA ASN A 362 -8.47 -49.96 31.51
C ASN A 362 -7.23 -50.67 30.97
N VAL A 363 -7.27 -52.00 31.01
CA VAL A 363 -6.19 -52.86 30.52
C VAL A 363 -6.31 -52.94 29.00
N VAL A 364 -5.24 -52.59 28.30
CA VAL A 364 -5.16 -52.65 26.83
C VAL A 364 -3.93 -53.42 26.39
N THR A 365 -4.04 -54.13 25.27
CA THR A 365 -2.89 -54.77 24.63
C THR A 365 -2.07 -53.70 23.93
N LYS A 366 -0.93 -53.32 24.52
CA LYS A 366 0.04 -52.42 23.87
C LYS A 366 1.21 -53.21 23.32
N SER A 367 1.76 -52.74 22.20
CA SER A 367 3.11 -53.08 21.76
C SER A 367 4.10 -52.11 22.38
N CYS A 368 5.29 -52.58 22.74
CA CYS A 368 6.38 -51.71 23.15
C CYS A 368 6.82 -50.78 22.01
N ARG A 369 7.57 -49.72 22.31
CA ARG A 369 8.05 -48.74 21.29
C ARG A 369 8.80 -49.42 20.14
N CYS A 370 9.55 -50.48 20.46
CA CYS A 370 10.35 -51.26 19.50
C CYS A 370 9.51 -52.31 18.72
N GLY A 371 8.19 -52.40 18.93
CA GLY A 371 7.27 -53.36 18.31
C GLY A 371 7.40 -54.81 18.76
N SER A 372 8.46 -55.16 19.49
CA SER A 372 8.86 -56.55 19.72
C SER A 372 8.12 -57.34 20.79
N LEU A 373 7.51 -56.65 21.75
CA LEU A 373 6.82 -57.23 22.89
C LEU A 373 5.40 -56.66 22.90
N LYS A 374 4.41 -57.53 22.96
CA LYS A 374 3.01 -57.16 23.18
C LYS A 374 2.58 -57.70 24.53
N LYS A 375 2.10 -56.83 25.42
CA LYS A 375 1.61 -57.20 26.75
C LYS A 375 0.37 -56.39 27.09
N GLN A 376 -0.53 -57.00 27.86
CA GLN A 376 -1.65 -56.30 28.46
C GLN A 376 -1.15 -55.42 29.60
N VAL A 377 -1.32 -54.10 29.47
CA VAL A 377 -0.92 -53.11 30.48
C VAL A 377 -2.03 -52.05 30.63
N PRO A 378 -2.16 -51.39 31.79
CA PRO A 378 -3.06 -50.26 31.95
C PRO A 378 -2.82 -49.17 30.89
N CYS A 379 -3.89 -48.55 30.41
CA CYS A 379 -3.84 -47.55 29.34
C CYS A 379 -2.93 -46.34 29.69
N TYR A 380 -2.79 -45.95 30.95
CA TYR A 380 -1.85 -44.89 31.36
C TYR A 380 -0.38 -45.34 31.36
N GLN A 381 -0.12 -46.64 31.43
CA GLN A 381 1.23 -47.19 31.57
C GLN A 381 1.88 -47.38 30.19
N GLU A 382 3.13 -46.95 30.05
CA GLU A 382 3.93 -47.22 28.87
C GLU A 382 4.53 -48.64 28.91
N LEU A 383 4.67 -49.28 27.75
CA LEU A 383 5.30 -50.59 27.62
C LEU A 383 6.68 -50.43 26.99
N THR A 384 7.74 -50.82 27.70
CA THR A 384 9.13 -50.79 27.22
C THR A 384 9.76 -52.18 27.25
N CYS A 385 10.47 -52.56 26.18
CA CYS A 385 11.19 -53.82 26.03
C CYS A 385 12.65 -53.70 26.52
N GLU A 386 13.29 -54.79 26.97
CA GLU A 386 14.72 -54.75 27.32
C GLU A 386 15.65 -54.93 26.11
N ARG A 387 15.07 -55.14 24.92
CA ARG A 387 15.81 -55.34 23.67
C ARG A 387 16.62 -54.07 23.33
N LYS A 388 17.93 -54.24 23.18
CA LYS A 388 18.85 -53.18 22.71
C LYS A 388 18.74 -53.03 21.19
N CYS A 389 18.68 -51.80 20.72
CA CYS A 389 18.65 -51.48 19.29
C CYS A 389 19.99 -51.78 18.64
N GLN A 390 19.98 -52.59 17.58
CA GLN A 390 21.16 -52.93 16.77
C GLN A 390 21.27 -52.09 15.48
N LYS A 391 20.33 -51.17 15.25
CA LYS A 391 20.42 -50.27 14.08
C LYS A 391 21.65 -49.37 14.22
N VAL A 392 22.36 -49.22 13.10
CA VAL A 392 23.48 -48.29 12.96
C VAL A 392 22.89 -46.88 12.89
N ARG A 393 23.46 -45.95 13.67
CA ARG A 393 23.09 -44.53 13.67
C ARG A 393 23.52 -43.90 12.34
N ASP A 394 23.02 -42.71 12.02
CA ASP A 394 23.29 -42.02 10.75
C ASP A 394 24.79 -41.80 10.45
N CYS A 395 25.65 -41.82 11.48
CA CYS A 395 27.10 -41.76 11.31
C CYS A 395 27.73 -43.04 10.71
N GLY A 396 26.94 -44.09 10.44
CA GLY A 396 27.38 -45.32 9.74
C GLY A 396 28.33 -46.23 10.52
N ARG A 397 28.86 -45.78 11.67
CA ARG A 397 29.90 -46.47 12.45
C ARG A 397 29.45 -46.93 13.84
N HIS A 398 28.42 -46.32 14.43
CA HIS A 398 28.00 -46.60 15.80
C HIS A 398 26.61 -47.24 15.86
N ALA A 399 26.46 -48.34 16.60
CA ALA A 399 25.15 -48.92 16.90
C ALA A 399 24.42 -48.13 18.00
N CYS A 400 23.10 -47.98 17.86
CA CYS A 400 22.27 -47.19 18.79
C CYS A 400 22.31 -47.70 20.24
N LYS A 401 22.31 -49.02 20.45
CA LYS A 401 22.37 -49.71 21.77
C LYS A 401 21.28 -49.30 22.80
N ARG A 402 20.38 -48.35 22.51
CA ARG A 402 19.25 -47.94 23.37
C ARG A 402 18.27 -49.10 23.59
N ARG A 403 17.80 -49.28 24.82
CA ARG A 403 16.73 -50.23 25.16
C ARG A 403 15.40 -49.70 24.63
N CYS A 404 14.62 -50.55 23.97
CA CYS A 404 13.30 -50.20 23.41
C CYS A 404 13.29 -48.94 22.52
N CYS A 405 14.26 -48.86 21.59
CA CYS A 405 14.26 -47.79 20.59
C CYS A 405 13.08 -47.95 19.62
N ASP A 406 12.40 -46.84 19.34
CA ASP A 406 11.31 -46.62 18.38
C ASP A 406 11.77 -46.57 16.91
N GLY A 407 13.07 -46.41 16.67
CA GLY A 407 13.65 -46.38 15.33
C GLY A 407 14.36 -45.07 15.02
N ASP A 408 14.00 -43.98 15.71
CA ASP A 408 14.66 -42.68 15.63
C ASP A 408 15.90 -42.68 16.51
N CYS A 409 17.01 -43.12 15.92
CA CYS A 409 18.29 -43.18 16.60
C CYS A 409 18.92 -41.77 16.58
N PRO A 410 19.17 -41.12 17.73
CA PRO A 410 19.69 -39.75 17.74
C PRO A 410 21.09 -39.67 17.08
N PRO A 411 21.51 -38.50 16.56
CA PRO A 411 22.82 -38.32 15.92
C PRO A 411 23.98 -38.59 16.89
N CYS A 412 25.13 -38.94 16.34
CA CYS A 412 26.35 -39.22 17.12
C CYS A 412 26.89 -37.89 17.69
N SER A 413 26.90 -37.77 19.02
CA SER A 413 27.50 -36.66 19.77
C SER A 413 28.98 -36.89 20.03
#